data_AF-A0A845Y353-F1
#
_entry.id   AF-A0A845Y353-F1
#
_cell.length_a   1.000
_cell.length_b   1.000
_cell.length_c   1.000
_cell.angle_alpha   90.00
_cell.angle_beta   90.00
_cell.angle_gamma   90.00
#
_symmetry.space_group_name_H-M   'P 1'
#
loop_
_entity.id
_entity.type
_entity.pdbx_description
1 polymer ?
#
loop_
_entity_poly.entity_id
_entity_poly.type
_entity_poly.pdbx_seq_one_letter_code
_entity_poly.pdbx_strand_id
1 'polypeptide(L)'
;MKDALGASLGKSLKAEEDAVKSRFDKAEQVFSSLNSTPQEQPQEPKKRVVRDTFTLPTDDYELIAVIKERCLNCGVNVTKSEAIRAGLHALNELTDEKLLNVVKNLTKVKTGRPSKKE
;
A
#
# COMPACT_ATOMS: atom_id res chain seq x y z
N MET A 1 -35.59 39.90 31.30
CA MET A 1 -34.38 39.66 30.47
C MET A 1 -33.75 38.27 30.68
N LYS A 2 -33.92 37.61 31.84
CA LYS A 2 -33.33 36.27 32.09
C LYS A 2 -34.06 35.13 31.35
N ASP A 3 -35.37 35.24 31.15
CA ASP A 3 -36.19 34.15 30.56
C ASP A 3 -36.06 34.02 29.03
N ALA A 4 -35.67 35.09 28.34
CA ALA A 4 -35.46 35.08 26.88
C ALA A 4 -34.14 34.40 26.49
N LEU A 5 -33.10 34.52 27.33
CA LEU A 5 -31.78 33.93 27.07
C LEU A 5 -31.82 32.40 27.24
N GLY A 6 -32.44 31.91 28.33
CA GLY A 6 -32.58 30.47 28.58
C GLY A 6 -33.38 29.72 27.51
N ALA A 7 -34.44 30.34 26.97
CA ALA A 7 -35.22 29.76 25.88
C ALA A 7 -34.43 29.71 24.55
N SER A 8 -33.55 30.68 24.28
CA SER A 8 -32.70 30.67 23.09
C SER A 8 -31.59 29.60 23.17
N LEU A 9 -30.99 29.43 24.36
CA LEU A 9 -29.96 28.42 24.61
C LEU A 9 -30.52 27.01 24.54
N GLY A 10 -31.73 26.77 25.10
CA GLY A 10 -32.39 25.47 25.01
C GLY A 10 -32.78 25.07 23.58
N LYS A 11 -33.09 26.04 22.71
CA LYS A 11 -33.35 25.78 21.28
C LYS A 11 -32.06 25.48 20.51
N SER A 12 -30.96 26.17 20.84
CA SER A 12 -29.65 25.91 20.23
C SER A 12 -29.11 24.53 20.59
N LEU A 13 -29.25 24.12 21.86
CA LEU A 13 -28.81 22.79 22.31
C LEU A 13 -29.61 21.66 21.66
N LYS A 14 -30.94 21.82 21.51
CA LYS A 14 -31.75 20.83 20.79
C LYS A 14 -31.40 20.73 19.30
N ALA A 15 -31.14 21.86 18.64
CA ALA A 15 -30.70 21.84 17.24
C ALA A 15 -29.35 21.14 17.06
N GLU A 16 -28.44 21.28 18.02
CA GLU A 16 -27.15 20.59 18.01
C GLU A 16 -27.31 19.08 18.26
N GLU A 17 -28.14 18.68 19.22
CA GLU A 17 -28.46 17.27 19.47
C GLU A 17 -29.11 16.59 18.27
N ASP A 18 -30.03 17.26 17.58
CA ASP A 18 -30.69 16.73 16.37
C ASP A 18 -29.71 16.64 15.20
N ALA A 19 -28.80 17.61 15.06
CA ALA A 19 -27.75 17.56 14.04
C ALA A 19 -26.76 16.41 14.31
N VAL A 20 -26.41 16.16 15.56
CA VAL A 20 -25.52 15.06 15.96
C VAL A 20 -26.19 13.71 15.69
N LYS A 21 -27.46 13.54 16.07
CA LYS A 21 -28.23 12.32 15.77
C LYS A 21 -28.31 12.04 14.26
N SER A 22 -28.61 13.06 13.45
CA SER A 22 -28.68 12.91 12.00
C SER A 22 -27.35 12.47 11.36
N ARG A 23 -26.20 12.86 11.95
CA ARG A 23 -24.87 12.42 11.50
C ARG A 23 -24.62 10.96 11.88
N PHE A 24 -25.05 10.54 13.08
CA PHE A 24 -24.94 9.15 13.51
C PHE A 24 -25.82 8.21 12.67
N ASP A 25 -27.07 8.58 12.39
CA ASP A 25 -27.97 7.77 11.55
C ASP A 25 -27.43 7.62 10.12
N LYS A 26 -26.85 8.70 9.56
CA LYS A 26 -26.21 8.67 8.25
C LYS A 26 -24.97 7.79 8.24
N ALA A 27 -24.18 7.78 9.31
CA ALA A 27 -23.04 6.90 9.45
C ALA A 27 -23.50 5.44 9.52
N GLU A 28 -24.50 5.11 10.34
CA GLU A 28 -25.05 3.75 10.42
C GLU A 28 -25.59 3.26 9.07
N GLN A 29 -26.26 4.10 8.29
CA GLN A 29 -26.78 3.73 6.97
C GLN A 29 -25.67 3.43 5.95
N VAL A 30 -24.56 4.18 6.01
CA VAL A 30 -23.38 3.92 5.18
C VAL A 30 -22.70 2.62 5.61
N PHE A 31 -22.54 2.41 6.92
CA PHE A 31 -21.93 1.19 7.45
C PHE A 31 -22.79 -0.07 7.22
N SER A 32 -24.12 0.03 7.27
CA SER A 32 -25.01 -1.11 6.99
C SER A 32 -24.96 -1.49 5.51
N SER A 33 -24.82 -0.51 4.61
CA SER A 33 -24.67 -0.76 3.18
C SER A 33 -23.34 -1.45 2.85
N LEU A 34 -22.28 -1.16 3.61
CA LEU A 34 -20.96 -1.77 3.46
C LEU A 34 -20.85 -3.18 4.09
N ASN A 35 -21.77 -3.54 5.01
CA ASN A 35 -21.81 -4.85 5.67
C ASN A 35 -22.78 -5.85 5.02
N SER A 36 -23.22 -5.60 3.79
CA SER A 36 -23.89 -6.62 2.99
C SER A 36 -22.88 -7.73 2.66
N THR A 37 -23.07 -8.90 3.25
CA THR A 37 -22.28 -10.11 3.00
C THR A 37 -22.25 -10.37 1.48
N PRO A 38 -21.07 -10.48 0.86
CA PRO A 38 -20.98 -10.73 -0.58
C PRO A 38 -21.67 -12.06 -0.89
N GLN A 39 -22.72 -12.00 -1.70
CA GLN A 39 -23.25 -13.16 -2.41
C GLN A 39 -22.09 -13.78 -3.21
N GLU A 40 -21.86 -15.07 -2.98
CA GLU A 40 -20.77 -15.86 -3.57
C GLU A 40 -21.02 -16.06 -5.07
N GLN A 41 -20.72 -15.04 -5.86
CA GLN A 41 -20.47 -15.22 -7.27
C GLN A 41 -19.12 -15.94 -7.43
N PRO A 42 -18.96 -16.85 -8.42
CA PRO A 42 -17.67 -17.45 -8.73
C PRO A 42 -16.67 -16.35 -9.11
N GLN A 43 -15.93 -15.84 -8.12
CA GLN A 43 -14.87 -14.88 -8.34
C GLN A 43 -13.71 -15.66 -8.95
N GLU A 44 -13.29 -15.28 -10.17
CA GLU A 44 -12.00 -15.69 -10.69
C GLU A 44 -10.95 -15.54 -9.59
N PRO A 45 -10.04 -16.53 -9.41
CA PRO A 45 -9.11 -16.53 -8.30
C PRO A 45 -8.29 -15.25 -8.34
N LYS A 46 -8.59 -14.33 -7.41
CA LYS A 46 -7.89 -13.06 -7.25
C LYS A 46 -6.38 -13.36 -7.21
N LYS A 47 -5.65 -12.77 -8.15
CA LYS A 47 -4.20 -12.97 -8.29
C LYS A 47 -3.53 -12.61 -6.96
N ARG A 48 -2.94 -13.62 -6.30
CA ARG A 48 -2.33 -13.44 -4.98
C ARG A 48 -1.07 -12.59 -5.10
N VAL A 49 -0.95 -11.56 -4.25
CA VAL A 49 0.25 -10.75 -4.12
C VAL A 49 1.15 -11.38 -3.05
N VAL A 50 2.39 -11.70 -3.42
CA VAL A 50 3.41 -12.22 -2.48
C VAL A 50 4.34 -11.07 -2.12
N ARG A 51 4.54 -10.86 -0.81
CA ARG A 51 5.53 -9.92 -0.28
C ARG A 51 6.78 -10.70 0.14
N ASP A 52 7.92 -10.29 -0.38
CA ASP A 52 9.22 -10.88 -0.05
C ASP A 52 10.14 -9.82 0.57
N THR A 53 11.08 -10.25 1.42
CA THR A 53 12.05 -9.37 2.10
C THR A 53 13.46 -9.81 1.74
N PHE A 54 14.20 -8.95 1.05
CA PHE A 54 15.55 -9.26 0.56
C PHE A 54 16.64 -8.70 1.49
N THR A 55 17.71 -9.48 1.66
CA THR A 55 19.00 -9.00 2.17
C THR A 55 19.91 -8.73 0.97
N LEU A 56 20.31 -7.47 0.78
CA LEU A 56 21.16 -7.02 -0.33
C LEU A 56 22.46 -6.42 0.22
N PRO A 57 23.59 -6.54 -0.48
CA PRO A 57 24.77 -5.72 -0.25
C PRO A 57 24.42 -4.23 -0.36
N THR A 58 25.18 -3.38 0.31
CA THR A 58 24.97 -1.93 0.28
C THR A 58 24.99 -1.39 -1.15
N ASP A 59 26.01 -1.78 -1.92
CA ASP A 59 26.20 -1.33 -3.31
C ASP A 59 24.98 -1.68 -4.19
N ASP A 60 24.45 -2.90 -4.07
CA ASP A 60 23.26 -3.33 -4.82
C ASP A 60 21.99 -2.59 -4.38
N TYR A 61 21.88 -2.26 -3.09
CA TYR A 61 20.76 -1.47 -2.58
C TYR A 61 20.79 -0.03 -3.15
N GLU A 62 21.98 0.56 -3.25
CA GLU A 62 22.16 1.90 -3.81
C GLU A 62 21.81 1.98 -5.30
N LEU A 63 22.03 0.90 -6.06
CA LEU A 63 21.60 0.82 -7.47
C LEU A 63 20.10 1.06 -7.64
N ILE A 64 19.27 0.66 -6.67
CA ILE A 64 17.83 0.93 -6.70
C ILE A 64 17.57 2.44 -6.67
N ALA A 65 18.28 3.19 -5.84
CA ALA A 65 18.14 4.65 -5.77
C ALA A 65 18.55 5.31 -7.08
N VAL A 66 19.70 4.89 -7.64
CA VAL A 66 20.19 5.37 -8.94
C VAL A 66 19.18 5.12 -10.05
N ILE A 67 18.59 3.92 -10.11
CA ILE A 67 17.56 3.58 -11.11
C ILE A 67 16.34 4.50 -10.95
N LYS A 68 15.87 4.70 -9.71
CA LYS A 68 14.72 5.58 -9.46
C LYS A 68 15.00 7.02 -9.89
N GLU A 69 16.19 7.54 -9.60
CA GLU A 69 16.59 8.89 -10.00
C GLU A 69 16.67 9.02 -11.52
N ARG A 70 17.24 8.03 -12.21
CA ARG A 70 17.28 8.00 -13.69
C ARG A 70 15.88 8.02 -14.29
N CYS A 71 14.94 7.25 -13.74
CA CYS A 71 13.54 7.29 -14.18
C CYS A 71 12.89 8.65 -13.91
N LEU A 72 13.18 9.25 -12.75
CA LEU A 72 12.64 10.56 -12.37
C LEU A 72 13.14 11.67 -13.31
N ASN A 73 14.41 11.61 -13.72
CA ASN A 73 14.99 12.51 -14.72
C ASN A 73 14.31 12.37 -16.09
N CYS A 74 13.73 11.21 -16.38
CA CYS A 74 12.87 10.97 -17.55
C CYS A 74 11.38 11.30 -17.30
N GLY A 75 11.04 11.91 -16.17
CA GLY A 75 9.67 12.30 -15.81
C GLY A 75 8.80 11.17 -15.24
N VAL A 76 9.39 10.01 -14.92
CA VAL A 76 8.66 8.84 -14.40
C VAL A 76 9.06 8.57 -12.96
N ASN A 77 8.11 8.71 -12.03
CA ASN A 77 8.32 8.30 -10.65
C ASN A 77 8.10 6.79 -10.51
N VAL A 78 9.07 6.09 -9.93
CA VAL A 78 9.05 4.63 -9.75
C VAL A 78 9.32 4.25 -8.30
N THR A 79 8.55 3.30 -7.79
CA THR A 79 8.72 2.70 -6.46
C THR A 79 9.83 1.64 -6.47
N LYS A 80 10.31 1.26 -5.27
CA LYS A 80 11.31 0.19 -5.12
C LYS A 80 10.83 -1.14 -5.73
N SER A 81 9.56 -1.50 -5.52
CA SER A 81 8.98 -2.74 -6.07
C SER A 81 8.88 -2.70 -7.59
N GLU A 82 8.59 -1.54 -8.18
CA GLU A 82 8.57 -1.38 -9.65
C GLU A 82 9.96 -1.51 -10.26
N ALA A 83 10.98 -0.87 -9.67
CA ALA A 83 12.36 -1.01 -10.14
C ALA A 83 12.83 -2.48 -10.12
N ILE A 84 12.54 -3.21 -9.04
CA ILE A 84 12.90 -4.63 -8.93
C ILE A 84 12.15 -5.47 -9.97
N ARG A 85 10.84 -5.28 -10.11
CA ARG A 85 10.05 -6.01 -11.12
C ARG A 85 10.52 -5.72 -12.54
N ALA A 86 10.83 -4.46 -12.87
CA ALA A 86 11.39 -4.10 -14.16
C ALA A 86 12.73 -4.80 -14.43
N GLY A 87 13.61 -4.87 -13.41
CA GLY A 87 14.85 -5.64 -13.49
C GLY A 87 14.62 -7.12 -13.78
N LEU A 88 13.65 -7.76 -13.12
CA LEU A 88 13.31 -9.17 -13.38
C LEU A 88 12.83 -9.41 -14.81
N HIS A 89 11.98 -8.53 -15.34
CA HIS A 89 11.52 -8.61 -16.73
C HIS A 89 12.68 -8.44 -17.71
N ALA A 90 13.54 -7.44 -17.49
CA ALA A 90 14.72 -7.22 -18.33
C ALA A 90 15.69 -8.42 -18.31
N LEU A 91 15.88 -9.06 -17.14
CA LEU A 91 16.71 -10.26 -17.02
C LEU A 91 16.12 -11.46 -17.78
N ASN A 92 14.79 -11.59 -17.81
CA ASN A 92 14.09 -12.67 -18.51
C ASN A 92 14.17 -12.55 -20.04
N GLU A 93 14.44 -11.36 -20.56
CA GLU A 93 14.62 -11.11 -22.00
C GLU A 93 16.06 -11.40 -22.49
N LEU A 94 17.00 -11.64 -21.57
CA LEU A 94 18.38 -11.98 -21.93
C LEU A 94 18.48 -13.40 -22.49
N THR A 95 19.49 -13.63 -23.33
CA THR A 95 19.90 -14.99 -23.70
C THR A 95 20.52 -15.72 -22.52
N ASP A 96 20.42 -17.05 -22.51
CA ASP A 96 20.96 -17.89 -21.42
C ASP A 96 22.44 -17.61 -21.12
N GLU A 97 23.27 -17.43 -22.16
CA GLU A 97 24.69 -17.11 -22.00
C GLU A 97 24.92 -15.79 -21.27
N LYS A 98 24.15 -14.75 -21.61
CA LYS A 98 24.24 -13.43 -20.98
C LYS A 98 23.73 -13.49 -19.56
N LEU A 99 22.61 -14.16 -19.32
CA LEU A 99 22.05 -14.34 -17.99
C LEU A 99 23.06 -15.04 -17.07
N LEU A 100 23.66 -16.14 -17.52
CA LEU A 100 24.68 -16.87 -16.75
C LEU A 100 25.90 -16.01 -16.44
N ASN A 101 26.34 -15.18 -17.38
CA ASN A 101 27.46 -14.26 -17.14
C ASN A 101 27.10 -13.23 -16.07
N VAL A 102 25.94 -12.58 -16.17
CA VAL A 102 25.45 -11.60 -15.18
C VAL A 102 25.38 -12.24 -13.79
N VAL A 103 24.79 -13.43 -13.67
CA VAL A 103 24.64 -14.12 -12.38
C VAL A 103 26.00 -14.52 -11.78
N LYS A 104 26.96 -14.95 -12.60
CA LYS A 104 28.31 -15.32 -12.13
C LYS A 104 29.09 -14.14 -11.54
N ASN A 105 28.82 -12.92 -11.99
CA ASN A 105 29.49 -11.72 -11.52
C ASN A 105 28.90 -11.14 -10.22
N LEU A 106 27.75 -11.65 -9.76
CA LEU A 106 27.14 -11.19 -8.51
C LEU A 106 27.96 -11.60 -7.29
N THR A 107 28.11 -10.69 -6.35
CA THR A 107 28.75 -11.01 -5.06
C THR A 107 27.83 -11.90 -4.25
N LYS A 108 28.38 -12.99 -3.71
CA LYS A 108 27.59 -13.90 -2.86
C LYS A 108 27.29 -13.21 -1.53
N VAL A 109 26.02 -12.88 -1.31
CA VAL A 109 25.53 -12.43 -0.02
C VAL A 109 25.57 -13.59 0.96
N LYS A 110 26.33 -13.46 2.05
CA LYS A 110 26.22 -14.39 3.18
C LYS A 110 24.90 -14.11 3.89
N THR A 111 23.83 -14.76 3.45
CA THR A 111 22.57 -14.73 4.19
C THR A 111 22.79 -15.45 5.51
N GLY A 112 22.75 -14.72 6.63
CA GLY A 112 22.54 -15.36 7.92
C GLY A 112 21.19 -16.09 7.90
N ARG A 113 21.08 -17.20 8.64
CA ARG A 113 19.77 -17.82 8.89
C ARG A 113 18.96 -16.81 9.73
N PRO A 114 17.80 -16.31 9.28
CA PRO A 114 16.90 -15.66 10.21
C PRO A 114 16.55 -16.68 11.28
N SER A 115 16.99 -16.45 12.52
CA SER A 115 16.52 -17.23 13.66
C SER A 115 15.01 -17.13 13.67
N LYS A 116 14.33 -18.27 13.56
CA LYS A 116 12.87 -18.39 13.62
C LYS A 116 12.37 -17.56 14.81
N LYS A 117 11.83 -16.36 14.53
CA LYS A 117 11.00 -15.64 15.49
C LYS A 117 9.55 -15.88 15.08
N GLU A 118 8.78 -16.19 16.10
CA GLU A 118 7.40 -16.68 16.13
C GLU A 118 6.42 -15.90 15.25
#